data_AF-A0A955TZ52-F1
#
_entry.id   AF-A0A955TZ52-F1
#
_cell.length_a   1.000
_cell.length_b   1.000
_cell.length_c   1.000
_cell.angle_alpha   90.00
_cell.angle_beta   90.00
_cell.angle_gamma   90.00
#
_symmetry.space_group_name_H-M   'P 1'
#
loop_
_entity.id
_entity.type
_entity.pdbx_description
1 polymer ?
#
loop_
_entity_poly.entity_id
_entity_poly.type
_entity_poly.pdbx_seq_one_letter_code
_entity_poly.pdbx_strand_id
1 'polypeptide(L)' 'NILKPIFLGRGLDVPMVVIFMGAIGGLLLSGIIGLFIGAVVLTLGYKLFLAWLEVDQPTHEDKADKL' A
#
# COMPACT_ATOMS: atom_id res chain seq x y z
N ASN A 1 -11.51 20.78 5.92
CA ASN A 1 -10.27 20.10 6.36
C ASN A 1 -10.61 18.85 7.19
N ILE A 2 -11.39 17.93 6.61
CA ILE A 2 -11.86 16.68 7.25
C ILE A 2 -12.03 15.55 6.21
N LEU A 3 -11.79 15.82 4.92
CA LEU A 3 -11.96 14.86 3.82
C LEU A 3 -10.69 14.02 3.58
N LYS A 4 -9.53 14.49 4.05
CA LYS A 4 -8.24 13.79 3.88
C LYS A 4 -8.14 12.40 4.57
N PRO A 5 -8.79 12.10 5.73
CA PRO A 5 -8.67 10.77 6.36
C PRO A 5 -9.44 9.68 5.62
N ILE A 6 -10.51 10.01 4.89
CA ILE A 6 -11.29 9.03 4.11
C ILE A 6 -10.48 8.49 2.91
N PHE A 7 -9.60 9.32 2.33
CA PHE A 7 -8.70 8.87 1.25
C PHE A 7 -7.56 7.96 1.74
N LEU A 8 -7.19 8.01 3.04
CA LEU A 8 -6.25 7.06 3.64
C LEU A 8 -6.88 5.71 4.01
N GLY A 9 -8.22 5.62 4.01
CA GLY A 9 -8.98 4.48 4.49
C GLY A 9 -9.35 3.43 3.44
N ARG A 10 -9.08 3.68 2.14
CA ARG A 10 -9.06 2.61 1.15
C ARG A 10 -7.84 1.76 1.44
N GLY A 11 -8.03 0.70 2.23
CA GLY A 11 -7.02 -0.32 2.43
C GLY A 11 -6.59 -0.81 1.05
N LEU A 12 -5.44 -0.33 0.58
CA LEU A 12 -4.84 -0.81 -0.65
C LEU A 12 -4.80 -2.34 -0.52
N ASP A 13 -5.43 -3.05 -1.46
CA ASP A 13 -5.52 -4.50 -1.47
C ASP A 13 -4.11 -5.06 -1.68
N VAL A 14 -3.32 -5.11 -0.61
CA VAL A 14 -1.98 -5.68 -0.64
C VAL A 14 -2.15 -7.18 -0.86
N PRO A 15 -1.63 -7.74 -1.96
CA PRO A 15 -1.81 -9.15 -2.24
C PRO A 15 -1.20 -10.00 -1.13
N MET A 16 -1.91 -11.07 -0.73
CA MET A 16 -1.43 -12.04 0.27
C MET A 16 -0.01 -12.57 -0.05
N VAL A 17 0.29 -12.71 -1.34
CA VAL A 17 1.59 -13.17 -1.85
C VAL A 17 2.72 -12.24 -1.42
N VAL A 18 2.49 -10.92 -1.37
CA VAL A 18 3.49 -9.95 -0.92
C VAL A 18 3.82 -10.17 0.56
N ILE A 19 2.81 -10.30 1.40
CA ILE A 19 2.98 -10.55 2.84
C ILE A 19 3.71 -11.88 3.07
N PHE A 20 3.31 -12.93 2.35
CA PHE A 20 3.92 -14.26 2.44
C PHE A 20 5.38 -14.27 2.01
N MET A 21 5.71 -13.59 0.91
CA MET A 21 7.08 -13.46 0.42
C MET A 21 7.96 -12.69 1.41
N GLY A 22 7.41 -11.63 2.02
CA GLY A 22 8.09 -10.87 3.07
C GLY A 22 8.36 -11.72 4.32
N ALA A 23 7.37 -12.51 4.74
CA ALA A 23 7.52 -13.41 5.89
C ALA A 23 8.57 -14.50 5.65
N ILE A 24 8.56 -15.16 4.48
CA ILE A 24 9.56 -16.18 4.12
C ILE A 24 10.95 -15.55 4.04
N GLY A 25 11.11 -14.42 3.34
CA GLY A 25 12.40 -13.74 3.22
C GLY A 25 12.94 -13.31 4.58
N GLY A 26 12.08 -12.76 5.44
CA GLY A 26 12.46 -12.39 6.80
C GLY A 26 12.84 -13.59 7.67
N LEU A 27 12.10 -14.70 7.54
CA LEU A 27 12.42 -15.96 8.23
C LEU A 27 13.81 -16.47 7.88
N LEU A 28 14.17 -16.46 6.60
CA LEU A 28 15.47 -16.93 6.13
C LEU A 28 16.64 -16.05 6.62
N LEU A 29 16.44 -14.73 6.73
CA LEU A 29 17.50 -13.79 7.09
C LEU A 29 17.66 -13.62 8.62
N SER A 30 16.56 -13.66 9.38
CA SER A 30 16.55 -13.26 10.80
C SER A 30 15.71 -14.18 11.70
N GLY A 31 15.31 -15.35 11.20
CA GLY A 31 14.52 -16.32 11.95
C GLY A 31 13.09 -15.83 12.24
N ILE A 32 12.53 -16.26 13.36
CA ILE A 32 11.10 -16.02 13.69
C ILE A 32 10.76 -14.53 13.74
N ILE A 33 11.68 -13.68 14.22
CA ILE A 33 11.47 -12.22 14.30
C ILE A 33 11.26 -11.64 12.90
N GLY A 34 11.96 -12.18 11.91
CA GLY A 34 11.84 -11.77 10.52
C GLY A 34 10.49 -12.05 9.88
N LEU A 35 9.70 -13.01 10.39
CA LEU A 35 8.34 -13.25 9.88
C LEU A 35 7.48 -11.99 9.97
N PHE A 36 7.64 -11.23 11.06
CA PHE A 36 6.91 -9.98 11.28
C PHE A 36 7.57 -8.82 10.55
N ILE A 37 8.89 -8.64 10.72
CA ILE A 37 9.60 -7.49 10.15
C ILE A 37 9.56 -7.55 8.62
N GLY A 38 9.85 -8.71 8.02
CA GLY A 38 9.87 -8.87 6.56
C GLY A 38 8.49 -8.63 5.94
N ALA A 39 7.43 -9.14 6.57
CA ALA A 39 6.05 -8.88 6.12
C ALA A 39 5.70 -7.38 6.17
N VAL A 40 6.01 -6.69 7.27
CA VAL A 40 5.71 -5.26 7.44
C VAL A 40 6.51 -4.42 6.45
N VAL A 41 7.81 -4.66 6.33
CA VAL A 41 8.69 -3.89 5.44
C VAL A 41 8.26 -4.05 3.97
N LEU A 42 7.98 -5.28 3.52
CA LEU A 42 7.59 -5.51 2.14
C LEU A 42 6.19 -4.95 1.83
N THR A 43 5.27 -5.02 2.80
CA THR A 43 3.94 -4.39 2.69
C THR A 43 4.04 -2.88 2.55
N LEU A 44 4.84 -2.22 3.41
CA LEU A 44 5.04 -0.77 3.35
C LEU A 44 5.75 -0.36 2.06
N GLY A 45 6.77 -1.11 1.64
CA GLY A 45 7.48 -0.90 0.38
C GLY A 45 6.55 -1.04 -0.83
N TYR A 46 5.69 -2.06 -0.86
CA TYR A 46 4.69 -2.26 -1.92
C TYR A 46 3.71 -1.10 -1.98
N LYS A 47 3.17 -0.65 -0.83
CA LYS A 47 2.27 0.51 -0.78
C LYS A 47 2.95 1.80 -1.23
N LEU A 48 4.20 2.02 -0.83
CA LEU A 48 4.97 3.18 -1.25
C LEU A 48 5.27 3.14 -2.75
N PHE A 49 5.58 1.95 -3.28
CA PHE A 49 5.80 1.74 -4.70
C PHE A 49 4.54 1.97 -5.54
N LEU A 50 3.39 1.44 -5.11
CA LEU A 50 2.10 1.72 -5.74
C LEU A 50 1.74 3.21 -5.67
N ALA A 51 1.90 3.82 -4.50
CA ALA A 51 1.65 5.25 -4.33
C ALA A 51 2.53 6.07 -5.27
N TRP A 52 3.80 5.69 -5.44
CA TRP A 52 4.71 6.32 -6.40
C TRP A 52 4.27 6.13 -7.86
N LEU A 53 3.75 4.95 -8.22
CA LEU A 53 3.19 4.69 -9.54
C LEU A 53 1.87 5.44 -9.82
N GLU A 54 1.06 5.67 -8.79
CA GLU A 54 -0.25 6.35 -8.87
C GLU A 54 -0.17 7.88 -8.83
N VAL A 55 1.02 8.48 -8.73
CA VAL A 55 1.24 9.94 -8.67
C VAL A 55 0.71 10.70 -9.90
N ASP A 56 0.21 10.02 -10.94
CA ASP A 56 -0.22 10.64 -12.20
C ASP A 56 -1.68 10.35 -12.60
N GLN A 57 -2.59 10.19 -11.63
CA GLN A 57 -4.04 10.21 -11.91
C GLN A 57 -4.60 11.62 -11.70
N PRO A 58 -4.69 12.48 -12.75
CA PRO A 58 -5.51 13.66 -12.66
C PRO A 58 -6.95 13.19 -12.47
N THR A 59 -7.47 13.36 -11.25
CA THR A 59 -8.91 13.32 -11.00
C THR A 59 -9.55 14.45 -11.81
N HIS A 60 -9.87 14.16 -13.06
CA HIS A 60 -10.81 14.93 -13.86
C HIS A 60 -12.19 14.75 -13.22
N GLU A 61 -12.41 15.49 -12.14
CA GLU A 61 -13.73 15.83 -11.63
C GLU A 61 -14.26 16.98 -12.50
N ASP A 62 -14.51 16.67 -13.77
CA ASP A 62 -15.23 17.53 -14.70
C ASP A 62 -16.54 16.84 -15.02
N LYS A 63 -17.56 17.12 -14.21
CA LYS A 63 -19.00 16.93 -14.47
C LYS A 63 -19.82 17.34 -13.24
N ALA A 64 -20.20 18.62 -13.19
CA ALA A 64 -21.52 19.05 -12.70
C ALA A 64 -21.83 20.56 -12.89
N ASP A 65 -20.98 21.37 -13.52
CA ASP A 65 -21.37 22.70 -14.02
C ASP A 65 -22.05 22.61 -15.39
N LYS A 66 -23.10 21.79 -15.50
CA LYS A 66 -24.04 21.85 -16.61
C LYS A 66 -25.48 21.88 -16.11
N LEU A 67 -25.95 23.13 -16.01
CA LEU A 67 -27.31 23.64 -16.21
C LEU A 67 -28.26 23.53 -15.01
#